data_AF-A0A841L8S2-F1
#
_entry.id   AF-A0A841L8S2-F1
#
_cell.length_a   1.000
_cell.length_b   1.000
_cell.length_c   1.000
_cell.angle_alpha   90.00
_cell.angle_beta   90.00
_cell.angle_gamma   90.00
#
_symmetry.space_group_name_H-M   'P 1'
#
loop_
_entity.id
_entity.type
_entity.pdbx_description
1 polymer ?
#
loop_
_entity_poly.entity_id
_entity_poly.type
_entity_poly.pdbx_seq_one_letter_code
_entity_poly.pdbx_strand_id
1 'polypeptide(L)'
;MPWRDGRPERPEVHQRKAGAGFTPAQTRPAARRQTMGWTTDIDLPRGSTLKAEVDKLLTFENGEHRSKVLASSIVSSTYYAAVEQHGINGYHAIFAAVILTSTAKNRYGDRSWGYKDMSEDMGPYRYDCPARILDFLTPTDNESALKWRASCREALHRKSKCKTLKAGMVIKLHHPMKFTDGAEIDTFKVVERLFTRGFAFDHGGRLYKPSKAALVATGYDVMTG
;
A
#
# COMPACT_ATOMS: atom_id res chain seq x y z
N MET A 1 45.80 48.64 -12.70
CA MET A 1 44.58 48.10 -13.33
C MET A 1 44.45 46.63 -12.95
N PRO A 2 43.52 46.24 -12.06
CA PRO A 2 43.31 44.84 -11.71
C PRO A 2 42.07 44.25 -12.41
N TRP A 3 42.19 42.95 -12.66
CA TRP A 3 41.30 42.08 -13.40
C TRP A 3 39.93 41.91 -12.74
N ARG A 4 38.87 41.78 -13.54
CA ARG A 4 37.51 41.45 -13.09
C ARG A 4 37.25 39.95 -13.28
N ASP A 5 37.19 39.21 -12.19
CA ASP A 5 36.72 37.82 -12.20
C ASP A 5 35.18 37.82 -12.36
N GLY A 6 34.71 37.41 -13.54
CA GLY A 6 33.30 37.15 -13.80
C GLY A 6 32.87 35.81 -13.22
N ARG A 7 32.33 35.79 -11.99
CA ARG A 7 31.43 34.71 -11.56
C ARG A 7 30.01 35.04 -12.04
N PRO A 8 29.29 34.13 -12.70
CA PRO A 8 27.85 34.26 -12.79
C PRO A 8 27.26 34.13 -11.38
N GLU A 9 26.45 35.11 -10.99
CA GLU A 9 25.65 35.07 -9.76
C GLU A 9 24.81 33.79 -9.77
N ARG A 10 24.94 32.98 -8.72
CA ARG A 10 24.00 31.87 -8.48
C ARG A 10 22.64 32.49 -8.18
N PRO A 11 21.55 32.08 -8.84
CA PRO A 11 20.24 32.50 -8.41
C PRO A 11 20.02 32.00 -6.97
N GLU A 12 19.65 32.95 -6.14
CA GLU A 12 19.27 32.79 -4.74
C GLU A 12 18.28 31.62 -4.60
N VAL A 13 18.72 30.53 -3.98
CA VAL A 13 17.84 29.40 -3.64
C VAL A 13 16.89 29.90 -2.55
N HIS A 14 15.77 30.47 -2.99
CA HIS A 14 14.62 30.70 -2.15
C HIS A 14 14.21 29.35 -1.56
N GLN A 15 14.53 29.17 -0.27
CA GLN A 15 13.98 28.10 0.55
C GLN A 15 12.46 28.19 0.48
N ARG A 16 11.85 27.39 -0.41
CA ARG A 16 10.42 27.18 -0.40
C ARG A 16 10.10 26.38 0.86
N LYS A 17 9.41 27.05 1.77
CA LYS A 17 8.83 26.48 2.98
C LYS A 17 8.19 25.13 2.67
N ALA A 18 8.43 24.18 3.57
CA ALA A 18 7.77 22.89 3.64
C ALA A 18 6.27 23.06 3.29
N GLY A 19 5.86 22.43 2.19
CA GLY A 19 4.48 22.45 1.72
C GLY A 19 3.56 21.94 2.82
N ALA A 20 2.48 22.68 3.02
CA ALA A 20 1.46 22.45 4.03
C ALA A 20 1.06 20.97 4.06
N GLY A 21 1.22 20.35 5.24
CA GLY A 21 0.61 19.07 5.53
C GLY A 21 -0.89 19.13 5.23
N PHE A 22 -1.39 18.14 4.51
CA PHE A 22 -2.80 17.92 4.28
C PHE A 22 -3.56 18.02 5.61
N THR A 23 -4.36 19.06 5.76
CA THR A 23 -5.31 19.22 6.87
C THR A 23 -6.71 19.22 6.24
N PRO A 24 -7.47 18.12 6.34
CA PRO A 24 -8.81 18.08 5.75
C PRO A 24 -9.73 19.06 6.47
N ALA A 25 -10.61 19.70 5.70
CA ALA A 25 -11.60 20.67 6.19
C ALA A 25 -12.47 20.04 7.29
N GLN A 26 -12.40 20.60 8.49
CA GLN A 26 -13.14 20.15 9.67
C GLN A 26 -14.62 20.53 9.58
N THR A 27 -15.45 19.73 8.90
CA THR A 27 -16.89 19.70 9.18
C THR A 27 -17.12 18.75 10.37
N ARG A 28 -17.22 19.31 11.58
CA ARG A 28 -17.36 18.55 12.85
C ARG A 28 -18.83 18.36 13.24
N PRO A 29 -19.36 17.12 13.21
CA PRO A 29 -20.41 16.71 14.13
C PRO A 29 -19.92 15.63 15.13
N ALA A 30 -20.55 15.67 16.32
CA ALA A 30 -20.52 14.82 17.52
C ALA A 30 -19.19 14.11 17.93
N ALA A 31 -18.71 14.51 19.12
CA ALA A 31 -17.70 13.89 20.01
C ALA A 31 -16.85 12.73 19.44
N ARG A 32 -15.92 13.05 18.54
CA ARG A 32 -14.89 12.10 18.08
C ARG A 32 -13.76 12.01 19.11
N ARG A 33 -13.42 10.81 19.57
CA ARG A 33 -12.21 10.60 20.39
C ARG A 33 -10.99 10.68 19.48
N GLN A 34 -10.14 11.68 19.71
CA GLN A 34 -8.80 11.72 19.14
C GLN A 34 -7.81 11.27 20.21
N THR A 35 -7.06 10.21 19.93
CA THR A 35 -6.02 9.71 20.83
C THR A 35 -4.84 9.23 19.98
N MET A 36 -3.65 9.80 20.18
CA MET A 36 -2.41 9.43 19.47
C MET A 36 -2.50 9.49 17.92
N GLY A 37 -3.24 10.47 17.39
CA GLY A 37 -3.44 10.70 15.94
C GLY A 37 -4.44 9.74 15.29
N TRP A 38 -5.19 8.97 16.08
CA TRP A 38 -6.33 8.19 15.58
C TRP A 38 -7.63 8.95 15.78
N THR A 39 -8.46 8.97 14.75
CA THR A 39 -9.88 9.30 14.87
C THR A 39 -10.64 7.98 14.97
N THR A 40 -11.33 7.74 16.09
CA THR A 40 -12.06 6.49 16.34
C THR A 40 -13.56 6.73 16.48
N ASP A 41 -14.30 5.63 16.68
CA ASP A 41 -15.72 5.62 17.02
C ASP A 41 -16.61 6.30 15.98
N ILE A 42 -16.23 6.19 14.71
CA ILE A 42 -17.04 6.64 13.59
C ILE A 42 -18.01 5.52 13.24
N ASP A 43 -19.30 5.81 13.19
CA ASP A 43 -20.27 4.82 12.76
C ASP A 43 -20.03 4.42 11.30
N LEU A 44 -20.06 3.12 11.02
CA LEU A 44 -20.01 2.57 9.66
C LEU A 44 -21.44 2.19 9.25
N PRO A 45 -22.11 2.98 8.40
CA PRO A 45 -23.51 2.75 8.04
C PRO A 45 -23.75 1.34 7.51
N ARG A 46 -24.95 0.81 7.79
CA ARG A 46 -25.39 -0.47 7.19
C ARG A 46 -25.50 -0.29 5.68
N GLY A 47 -25.00 -1.27 4.93
CA GLY A 47 -24.94 -1.21 3.46
C GLY A 47 -23.76 -0.43 2.89
N SER A 48 -23.02 0.36 3.70
CA SER A 48 -21.79 1.00 3.25
C SER A 48 -20.56 0.13 3.50
N THR A 49 -19.51 0.40 2.72
CA THR A 49 -18.19 -0.20 2.85
C THR A 49 -17.22 0.80 3.46
N LEU A 50 -16.26 0.32 4.23
CA LEU A 50 -15.20 1.16 4.81
C LEU A 50 -14.49 2.00 3.74
N LYS A 51 -14.20 1.38 2.59
CA LYS A 51 -13.58 2.05 1.44
C LYS A 51 -14.41 3.26 0.99
N ALA A 52 -15.73 3.08 0.83
CA ALA A 52 -16.61 4.16 0.38
C ALA A 52 -16.67 5.31 1.39
N GLU A 53 -16.67 5.02 2.71
CA GLU A 53 -16.63 6.07 3.73
C GLU A 53 -15.30 6.82 3.72
N VAL A 54 -14.16 6.14 3.54
CA VAL A 54 -12.85 6.79 3.40
C VAL A 54 -12.76 7.60 2.10
N ASP A 55 -13.31 7.09 0.99
CA ASP A 55 -13.37 7.83 -0.29
C ASP A 55 -14.10 9.17 -0.11
N LYS A 56 -15.21 9.19 0.65
CA LYS A 56 -15.96 10.40 0.98
C LYS A 56 -15.15 11.38 1.82
N LEU A 57 -14.37 10.91 2.79
CA LEU A 57 -13.51 11.78 3.61
C LEU A 57 -12.46 12.52 2.77
N LEU A 58 -11.95 11.87 1.73
CA LEU A 58 -10.91 12.43 0.85
C LEU A 58 -11.48 13.23 -0.33
N THR A 59 -12.79 13.16 -0.57
CA THR A 59 -13.45 13.86 -1.67
C THR A 59 -14.22 15.05 -1.12
N PHE A 60 -13.68 16.25 -1.30
CA PHE A 60 -14.31 17.49 -0.85
C PHE A 60 -13.99 18.63 -1.80
N GLU A 61 -14.87 19.62 -1.83
CA GLU A 61 -14.70 20.83 -2.61
C GLU A 61 -15.16 21.99 -1.73
N ASN A 62 -14.28 22.97 -1.51
CA ASN A 62 -14.61 24.23 -0.89
C ASN A 62 -14.15 25.38 -1.81
N GLY A 63 -14.43 26.63 -1.44
CA GLY A 63 -14.09 27.78 -2.29
C GLY A 63 -12.60 27.96 -2.60
N GLU A 64 -11.71 27.23 -1.91
CA GLU A 64 -10.26 27.39 -1.99
C GLU A 64 -9.53 26.14 -2.49
N HIS A 65 -10.09 24.97 -2.21
CA HIS A 65 -9.45 23.67 -2.39
C HIS A 65 -10.45 22.64 -2.88
N ARG A 66 -10.01 21.85 -3.86
CA ARG A 66 -10.76 20.69 -4.35
C ARG A 66 -9.91 19.44 -4.23
N SER A 67 -10.47 18.39 -3.67
CA SER A 67 -9.84 17.09 -3.50
C SER A 67 -10.76 16.01 -4.06
N LYS A 68 -10.21 15.12 -4.88
CA LYS A 68 -10.97 14.02 -5.50
C LYS A 68 -10.14 12.74 -5.50
N VAL A 69 -10.76 11.64 -5.09
CA VAL A 69 -10.17 10.30 -5.21
C VAL A 69 -10.30 9.81 -6.66
N LEU A 70 -9.17 9.55 -7.32
CA LEU A 70 -9.13 8.98 -8.67
C LEU A 70 -9.15 7.45 -8.66
N ALA A 71 -8.37 6.87 -7.74
CA ALA A 71 -8.28 5.44 -7.57
C ALA A 71 -7.99 5.12 -6.11
N SER A 72 -8.72 4.16 -5.53
CA SER A 72 -8.49 3.74 -4.14
C SER A 72 -8.61 2.24 -3.93
N SER A 73 -7.91 1.71 -2.93
CA SER A 73 -7.90 0.30 -2.57
C SER A 73 -7.63 0.12 -1.07
N ILE A 74 -8.28 -0.86 -0.45
CA ILE A 74 -7.88 -1.33 0.88
C ILE A 74 -7.08 -2.61 0.70
N VAL A 75 -5.88 -2.65 1.30
CA VAL A 75 -5.05 -3.85 1.40
C VAL A 75 -4.80 -4.11 2.88
N SER A 76 -5.35 -5.22 3.38
CA SER A 76 -5.39 -5.53 4.82
C SER A 76 -6.13 -4.41 5.59
N SER A 77 -5.44 -3.72 6.51
CA SER A 77 -5.96 -2.60 7.30
C SER A 77 -5.44 -1.24 6.83
N THR A 78 -4.91 -1.14 5.61
CA THR A 78 -4.38 0.10 5.05
C THR A 78 -5.14 0.45 3.78
N TYR A 79 -5.71 1.65 3.77
CA TYR A 79 -6.33 2.26 2.61
C TYR A 79 -5.27 3.08 1.86
N TYR A 80 -5.20 2.88 0.55
CA TYR A 80 -4.36 3.63 -0.37
C TYR A 80 -5.27 4.34 -1.36
N ALA A 81 -4.97 5.61 -1.68
CA ALA A 81 -5.63 6.32 -2.75
C ALA A 81 -4.70 7.27 -3.50
N ALA A 82 -4.95 7.41 -4.81
CA ALA A 82 -4.47 8.53 -5.60
C ALA A 82 -5.49 9.66 -5.45
N VAL A 83 -5.06 10.75 -4.83
CA VAL A 83 -5.91 11.92 -4.57
C VAL A 83 -5.42 13.06 -5.43
N GLU A 84 -6.31 13.53 -6.30
CA GLU A 84 -6.11 14.73 -7.09
C GLU A 84 -6.50 15.94 -6.25
N GLN A 85 -5.56 16.88 -6.06
CA GLN A 85 -5.77 18.09 -5.30
C GLN A 85 -5.54 19.33 -6.18
N HIS A 86 -6.50 20.24 -6.13
CA HIS A 86 -6.45 21.58 -6.72
C HIS A 86 -6.45 22.63 -5.61
N GLY A 87 -5.64 23.68 -5.75
CA GLY A 87 -5.63 24.82 -4.84
C GLY A 87 -5.71 26.17 -5.58
N ILE A 88 -6.02 27.24 -4.85
CA ILE A 88 -6.27 28.61 -5.36
C ILE A 88 -5.19 29.10 -6.34
N ASN A 89 -3.92 28.77 -6.11
CA ASN A 89 -2.80 29.30 -6.90
C ASN A 89 -2.52 28.51 -8.18
N GLY A 90 -3.51 27.77 -8.71
CA GLY A 90 -3.30 26.82 -9.81
C GLY A 90 -2.44 25.62 -9.40
N TYR A 91 -2.31 25.37 -8.10
CA TYR A 91 -1.63 24.18 -7.59
C TYR A 91 -2.44 22.95 -7.99
N HIS A 92 -1.81 22.03 -8.71
CA HIS A 92 -2.39 20.76 -9.11
C HIS A 92 -1.37 19.65 -8.85
N ALA A 93 -1.76 18.67 -8.05
CA ALA A 93 -0.94 17.50 -7.80
C ALA A 93 -1.81 16.27 -7.56
N ILE A 94 -1.29 15.11 -7.95
CA ILE A 94 -1.88 13.82 -7.61
C ILE A 94 -0.90 13.09 -6.70
N PHE A 95 -1.25 12.97 -5.42
CA PHE A 95 -0.40 12.34 -4.41
C PHE A 95 -1.07 11.08 -3.85
N ALA A 96 -0.27 10.24 -3.20
CA ALA A 96 -0.76 9.04 -2.54
C ALA A 96 -1.17 9.34 -1.08
N ALA A 97 -2.45 9.12 -0.77
CA ALA A 97 -2.95 9.08 0.59
C ALA A 97 -2.83 7.65 1.14
N VAL A 98 -2.23 7.50 2.33
CA VAL A 98 -2.04 6.22 3.02
C VAL A 98 -2.71 6.28 4.39
N ILE A 99 -3.89 5.68 4.50
CA ILE A 99 -4.70 5.78 5.71
C ILE A 99 -4.73 4.42 6.40
N LEU A 100 -4.28 4.35 7.66
CA LEU A 100 -4.53 3.16 8.48
C LEU A 100 -5.99 3.18 8.88
N THR A 101 -6.66 2.04 8.71
CA THR A 101 -8.07 1.88 9.06
C THR A 101 -8.22 0.77 10.09
N SER A 102 -9.09 0.98 11.07
CA SER A 102 -9.51 -0.04 12.03
C SER A 102 -11.02 -0.15 12.02
N THR A 103 -11.56 -1.35 12.16
CA THR A 103 -13.00 -1.60 12.25
C THR A 103 -13.31 -2.40 13.50
N ALA A 104 -14.36 -1.99 14.21
CA ALA A 104 -14.89 -2.70 15.36
C ALA A 104 -16.37 -3.02 15.14
N LYS A 105 -16.87 -4.02 15.86
CA LYS A 105 -18.28 -4.40 15.86
C LYS A 105 -18.73 -4.57 17.30
N ASN A 106 -19.84 -3.93 17.67
CA ASN A 106 -20.40 -4.07 19.01
C ASN A 106 -21.24 -5.36 19.13
N ARG A 107 -21.71 -5.67 20.34
CA ARG A 107 -22.57 -6.84 20.63
C ARG A 107 -23.92 -6.84 19.90
N TYR A 108 -24.40 -5.67 19.50
CA TYR A 108 -25.66 -5.47 18.76
C TYR A 108 -25.48 -5.56 17.24
N GLY A 109 -24.25 -5.75 16.80
CA GLY A 109 -23.88 -5.87 15.41
C GLY A 109 -23.70 -4.56 14.66
N ASP A 110 -23.75 -3.43 15.34
CA ASP A 110 -23.36 -2.14 14.76
C ASP A 110 -21.85 -2.10 14.59
N ARG A 111 -21.44 -1.49 13.49
CA ARG A 111 -20.04 -1.40 13.09
C ARG A 111 -19.57 0.02 13.30
N SER A 112 -18.43 0.16 13.93
CA SER A 112 -17.69 1.42 13.98
C SER A 112 -16.34 1.25 13.31
N TRP A 113 -15.73 2.36 12.96
CA TRP A 113 -14.42 2.38 12.36
C TRP A 113 -13.63 3.59 12.84
N GLY A 114 -12.32 3.53 12.60
CA GLY A 114 -11.41 4.61 12.88
C GLY A 114 -10.32 4.65 11.84
N TYR A 115 -9.67 5.81 11.73
CA TYR A 115 -8.59 6.02 10.80
C TYR A 115 -7.47 6.86 11.39
N LYS A 116 -6.28 6.69 10.81
CA LYS A 116 -5.12 7.54 11.00
C LYS A 116 -4.55 7.87 9.64
N ASP A 117 -4.65 9.14 9.26
CA ASP A 117 -4.15 9.65 8.00
C ASP A 117 -2.63 9.78 8.03
N MET A 118 -2.01 9.31 6.96
CA MET A 118 -0.60 9.50 6.66
C MET A 118 -0.47 9.79 5.16
N SER A 119 0.51 10.58 4.81
CA SER A 119 0.86 10.89 3.42
C SER A 119 2.16 10.18 3.05
N GLU A 120 2.41 10.04 1.75
CA GLU A 120 3.59 9.34 1.22
C GLU A 120 4.95 9.96 1.65
N ASP A 121 4.96 11.24 2.00
CA ASP A 121 6.11 11.98 2.52
C ASP A 121 6.39 11.74 4.01
N MET A 122 5.41 11.20 4.76
CA MET A 122 5.54 10.91 6.19
C MET A 122 6.09 9.50 6.47
N GLY A 123 6.52 8.77 5.43
CA GLY A 123 7.12 7.45 5.57
C GLY A 123 6.23 6.44 6.28
N PRO A 124 5.09 6.02 5.68
CA PRO A 124 4.07 5.23 6.38
C PRO A 124 4.49 3.78 6.70
N TYR A 125 5.68 3.32 6.29
CA TYR A 125 6.18 1.94 6.42
C TYR A 125 5.19 0.86 5.91
N ARG A 126 4.30 1.24 4.98
CA ARG A 126 3.31 0.38 4.33
C ARG A 126 3.55 0.39 2.82
N TYR A 127 4.00 -0.73 2.28
CA TYR A 127 4.51 -0.83 0.89
C TYR A 127 3.62 -1.67 -0.02
N ASP A 128 2.39 -1.96 0.41
CA ASP A 128 1.46 -2.82 -0.31
C ASP A 128 0.56 -2.06 -1.30
N CYS A 129 0.94 -0.82 -1.65
CA CYS A 129 0.18 0.03 -2.57
C CYS A 129 0.06 -0.62 -3.95
N PRO A 130 -1.16 -0.78 -4.51
CA PRO A 130 -1.37 -1.31 -5.85
C PRO A 130 -0.75 -0.46 -6.97
N ALA A 131 -0.25 -1.11 -8.03
CA ALA A 131 0.35 -0.46 -9.20
C ALA A 131 -0.56 0.64 -9.79
N ARG A 132 -1.84 0.32 -9.99
CA ARG A 132 -2.83 1.26 -10.54
C ARG A 132 -2.94 2.58 -9.79
N ILE A 133 -2.61 2.62 -8.49
CA ILE A 133 -2.63 3.86 -7.71
C ILE A 133 -1.33 4.64 -7.93
N LEU A 134 -0.19 3.94 -7.91
CA LEU A 134 1.12 4.53 -8.16
C LEU A 134 1.24 5.15 -9.55
N ASP A 135 0.51 4.62 -10.54
CA ASP A 135 0.55 5.08 -11.92
C ASP A 135 -0.26 6.37 -12.17
N PHE A 136 -1.13 6.77 -11.22
CA PHE A 136 -1.81 8.07 -11.28
C PHE A 136 -1.00 9.23 -10.68
N LEU A 137 0.08 8.94 -9.95
CA LEU A 137 0.76 9.94 -9.14
C LEU A 137 1.58 10.89 -9.99
N THR A 138 1.48 12.20 -9.74
CA THR A 138 2.31 13.20 -10.39
C THR A 138 3.77 13.09 -9.91
N PRO A 139 4.76 13.49 -10.74
CA PRO A 139 6.14 13.63 -10.29
C PRO A 139 6.25 14.49 -9.03
N THR A 140 7.20 14.16 -8.15
CA THR A 140 7.46 14.88 -6.90
C THR A 140 8.95 14.87 -6.60
N ASP A 141 9.45 15.96 -6.02
CA ASP A 141 10.86 16.08 -5.60
C ASP A 141 11.07 15.66 -4.13
N ASN A 142 9.99 15.26 -3.45
CA ASN A 142 10.06 14.84 -2.05
C ASN A 142 10.75 13.47 -1.94
N GLU A 143 11.94 13.43 -1.34
CA GLU A 143 12.73 12.21 -1.19
C GLU A 143 11.98 11.08 -0.48
N SER A 144 11.20 11.39 0.56
CA SER A 144 10.46 10.38 1.32
C SER A 144 9.36 9.75 0.46
N ALA A 145 8.66 10.57 -0.32
CA ALA A 145 7.65 10.09 -1.27
C ALA A 145 8.28 9.22 -2.37
N LEU A 146 9.40 9.64 -2.94
CA LEU A 146 10.14 8.87 -3.95
C LEU A 146 10.60 7.51 -3.40
N LYS A 147 11.20 7.50 -2.20
CA LYS A 147 11.62 6.26 -1.51
C LYS A 147 10.43 5.33 -1.28
N TRP A 148 9.31 5.87 -0.78
CA TRP A 148 8.09 5.08 -0.54
C TRP A 148 7.52 4.48 -1.83
N ARG A 149 7.42 5.27 -2.91
CA ARG A 149 6.94 4.80 -4.23
C ARG A 149 7.85 3.69 -4.78
N ALA A 150 9.17 3.84 -4.66
CA ALA A 150 10.13 2.83 -5.09
C ALA A 150 9.97 1.52 -4.31
N SER A 151 9.87 1.59 -2.98
CA SER A 151 9.62 0.40 -2.13
C SER A 151 8.28 -0.29 -2.46
N CYS A 152 7.23 0.48 -2.77
CA CYS A 152 5.96 -0.10 -3.23
C CYS A 152 6.12 -0.86 -4.54
N ARG A 153 6.82 -0.28 -5.53
CA ARG A 153 7.07 -0.95 -6.83
C ARG A 153 7.92 -2.21 -6.66
N GLU A 154 8.92 -2.19 -5.79
CA GLU A 154 9.72 -3.38 -5.46
C GLU A 154 8.87 -4.48 -4.81
N ALA A 155 8.01 -4.11 -3.85
CA ALA A 155 7.09 -5.04 -3.21
C ALA A 155 6.12 -5.68 -4.21
N LEU A 156 5.60 -4.91 -5.16
CA LEU A 156 4.77 -5.41 -6.26
C LEU A 156 5.56 -6.35 -7.18
N HIS A 157 6.78 -6.00 -7.55
CA HIS A 157 7.65 -6.85 -8.35
C HIS A 157 7.92 -8.19 -7.65
N ARG A 158 8.26 -8.17 -6.36
CA ARG A 158 8.42 -9.39 -5.54
C ARG A 158 7.14 -10.21 -5.46
N LYS A 159 5.97 -9.57 -5.36
CA LYS A 159 4.67 -10.25 -5.40
C LYS A 159 4.40 -10.88 -6.77
N SER A 160 4.72 -10.19 -7.88
CA SER A 160 4.54 -10.71 -9.24
C SER A 160 5.43 -11.94 -9.53
N LYS A 161 6.63 -11.97 -8.93
CA LYS A 161 7.53 -13.14 -8.97
C LYS A 161 6.97 -14.35 -8.22
N CYS A 162 6.11 -14.13 -7.22
CA CYS A 162 5.32 -15.21 -6.64
C CYS A 162 4.16 -15.52 -7.58
N LYS A 163 4.38 -16.34 -8.62
CA LYS A 163 3.30 -16.87 -9.46
C LYS A 163 2.18 -17.41 -8.55
N THR A 164 0.93 -17.09 -8.88
CA THR A 164 -0.23 -17.66 -8.17
C THR A 164 -0.23 -19.17 -8.44
N LEU A 165 0.35 -19.92 -7.50
CA LEU A 165 0.27 -21.37 -7.52
C LEU A 165 -1.20 -21.76 -7.43
N LYS A 166 -1.64 -22.59 -8.36
CA LYS A 166 -2.97 -23.21 -8.35
C LYS A 166 -2.79 -24.68 -8.00
N ALA A 167 -3.79 -25.26 -7.35
CA ALA A 167 -3.80 -26.70 -7.15
C ALA A 167 -3.82 -27.43 -8.49
N GLY A 168 -3.17 -28.59 -8.52
CA GLY A 168 -2.90 -29.37 -9.72
C GLY A 168 -1.59 -29.03 -10.42
N MET A 169 -0.99 -27.86 -10.16
CA MET A 169 0.30 -27.49 -10.78
C MET A 169 1.44 -28.33 -10.25
N VAL A 170 2.38 -28.72 -11.11
CA VAL A 170 3.68 -29.26 -10.67
C VAL A 170 4.69 -28.13 -10.71
N ILE A 171 5.43 -27.94 -9.63
CA ILE A 171 6.54 -26.98 -9.58
C ILE A 171 7.86 -27.72 -9.43
N LYS A 172 8.91 -27.18 -10.06
CA LYS A 172 10.29 -27.60 -9.86
C LYS A 172 11.13 -26.42 -9.41
N LEU A 173 11.78 -26.61 -8.27
CA LEU A 173 12.74 -25.69 -7.70
C LEU A 173 14.03 -25.72 -8.51
N HIS A 174 14.71 -24.57 -8.61
CA HIS A 174 16.01 -24.52 -9.27
C HIS A 174 17.09 -25.26 -8.50
N HIS A 175 16.96 -25.33 -7.17
CA HIS A 175 17.85 -26.09 -6.30
C HIS A 175 17.01 -26.97 -5.35
N PRO A 176 17.45 -28.22 -5.06
CA PRO A 176 16.80 -29.08 -4.09
C PRO A 176 16.72 -28.41 -2.70
N MET A 177 15.58 -28.54 -2.04
CA MET A 177 15.36 -27.99 -0.70
C MET A 177 15.41 -29.10 0.35
N LYS A 178 16.17 -28.86 1.43
CA LYS A 178 16.23 -29.75 2.59
C LYS A 178 15.04 -29.53 3.52
N PHE A 179 14.36 -30.62 3.88
CA PHE A 179 13.27 -30.61 4.85
C PHE A 179 13.69 -31.24 6.18
N THR A 180 12.85 -31.06 7.20
CA THR A 180 13.08 -31.56 8.57
C THR A 180 13.13 -33.08 8.67
N ASP A 181 12.58 -33.79 7.69
CA ASP A 181 12.65 -35.26 7.56
C ASP A 181 13.94 -35.73 6.87
N GLY A 182 14.87 -34.83 6.54
CA GLY A 182 16.11 -35.12 5.84
C GLY A 182 15.94 -35.27 4.33
N ALA A 183 14.73 -35.12 3.79
CA ALA A 183 14.50 -35.20 2.35
C ALA A 183 15.05 -33.98 1.62
N GLU A 184 15.72 -34.20 0.50
CA GLU A 184 16.10 -33.17 -0.48
C GLU A 184 15.16 -33.28 -1.67
N ILE A 185 14.25 -32.32 -1.81
CA ILE A 185 13.19 -32.39 -2.82
C ILE A 185 13.23 -31.13 -3.68
N ASP A 186 13.21 -31.33 -5.00
CA ASP A 186 13.16 -30.25 -5.99
C ASP A 186 11.78 -30.14 -6.67
N THR A 187 10.99 -31.21 -6.71
CA THR A 187 9.75 -31.27 -7.50
C THR A 187 8.55 -31.57 -6.62
N PHE A 188 7.50 -30.75 -6.73
CA PHE A 188 6.29 -30.89 -5.93
C PHE A 188 5.03 -30.73 -6.78
N LYS A 189 3.98 -31.45 -6.41
CA LYS A 189 2.62 -31.19 -6.91
C LYS A 189 1.87 -30.31 -5.91
N VAL A 190 1.38 -29.18 -6.36
CA VAL A 190 0.54 -28.27 -5.56
C VAL A 190 -0.83 -28.92 -5.40
N VAL A 191 -1.26 -29.18 -4.17
CA VAL A 191 -2.57 -29.75 -3.83
C VAL A 191 -3.35 -28.81 -2.92
N GLU A 192 -4.68 -28.80 -3.03
CA GLU A 192 -5.52 -28.03 -2.09
C GLU A 192 -5.51 -28.70 -0.71
N ARG A 193 -5.50 -27.91 0.35
CA ARG A 193 -5.77 -28.43 1.69
C ARG A 193 -7.28 -28.47 1.91
N LEU A 194 -7.82 -29.67 2.13
CA LEU A 194 -9.26 -29.90 2.32
C LEU A 194 -9.87 -29.18 3.55
N PHE A 195 -9.05 -28.81 4.55
CA PHE A 195 -9.53 -28.27 5.84
C PHE A 195 -8.93 -26.92 6.25
N THR A 196 -8.04 -26.33 5.44
CA THR A 196 -7.44 -25.01 5.75
C THR A 196 -7.24 -24.23 4.46
N ARG A 197 -7.43 -22.91 4.50
CA ARG A 197 -7.07 -22.06 3.34
C ARG A 197 -5.58 -22.21 3.03
N GLY A 198 -5.28 -22.64 1.80
CA GLY A 198 -3.92 -22.71 1.27
C GLY A 198 -3.64 -23.98 0.48
N PHE A 199 -2.40 -24.09 0.02
CA PHE A 199 -1.90 -25.26 -0.72
C PHE A 199 -0.95 -26.07 0.16
N ALA A 200 -0.89 -27.38 -0.10
CA ALA A 200 0.19 -28.24 0.32
C ALA A 200 0.99 -28.69 -0.91
N PHE A 201 2.20 -29.17 -0.68
CA PHE A 201 3.11 -29.61 -1.72
C PHE A 201 3.32 -31.11 -1.57
N ASP A 202 2.70 -31.90 -2.44
CA ASP A 202 2.84 -33.35 -2.45
C ASP A 202 4.14 -33.75 -3.17
N HIS A 203 4.90 -34.63 -2.54
CA HIS A 203 5.95 -35.40 -3.19
C HIS A 203 5.86 -36.86 -2.75
N GLY A 204 5.56 -37.76 -3.69
CA GLY A 204 5.48 -39.20 -3.41
C GLY A 204 4.42 -39.59 -2.39
N GLY A 205 3.33 -38.81 -2.26
CA GLY A 205 2.26 -39.04 -1.28
C GLY A 205 2.55 -38.46 0.11
N ARG A 206 3.68 -37.78 0.31
CA ARG A 206 3.96 -37.00 1.52
C ARG A 206 3.71 -35.51 1.27
N LEU A 207 3.13 -34.84 2.25
CA LEU A 207 2.82 -33.41 2.18
C LEU A 207 3.91 -32.57 2.84
N TYR A 208 4.44 -31.64 2.06
CA TYR A 208 5.44 -30.66 2.46
C TYR A 208 4.83 -29.26 2.53
N LYS A 209 5.42 -28.41 3.38
CA LYS A 209 5.04 -27.01 3.54
C LYS A 209 6.27 -26.10 3.45
N PRO A 210 6.92 -26.01 2.27
CA PRO A 210 7.95 -25.00 2.05
C PRO A 210 7.36 -23.60 2.31
N SER A 211 8.13 -22.73 2.97
CA SER A 211 7.69 -21.36 3.21
C SER A 211 7.66 -20.60 1.88
N LYS A 212 6.75 -19.62 1.77
CA LYS A 212 6.69 -18.78 0.55
C LYS A 212 8.01 -18.05 0.30
N ALA A 213 8.70 -17.63 1.36
CA ALA A 213 10.02 -17.01 1.27
C ALA A 213 11.07 -17.97 0.69
N ALA A 214 11.08 -19.24 1.14
CA ALA A 214 12.00 -20.25 0.64
C ALA A 214 11.75 -20.57 -0.84
N LEU A 215 10.49 -20.72 -1.26
CA LEU A 215 10.15 -20.92 -2.68
C LEU A 215 10.65 -19.77 -3.56
N VAL A 216 10.49 -18.52 -3.10
CA VAL A 216 10.93 -17.33 -3.84
C VAL A 216 12.45 -17.23 -3.86
N ALA A 217 13.13 -17.54 -2.76
CA ALA A 217 14.58 -17.49 -2.67
C ALA A 217 15.24 -18.55 -3.55
N THR A 218 14.70 -19.77 -3.57
CA THR A 218 15.22 -20.84 -4.42
C THR A 218 14.92 -20.60 -5.90
N GLY A 219 13.81 -19.95 -6.21
CA GLY A 219 13.29 -19.88 -7.58
C GLY A 219 12.62 -21.20 -7.98
N TYR A 220 11.54 -21.10 -8.75
CA TYR A 220 10.83 -22.28 -9.23
C TYR A 220 10.19 -22.04 -10.59
N ASP A 221 10.12 -23.10 -11.38
CA ASP A 221 9.37 -23.16 -12.61
C ASP A 221 8.12 -24.01 -12.44
N VAL A 222 7.05 -23.57 -13.09
CA VAL A 222 5.80 -24.32 -13.14
C VAL A 222 5.89 -25.24 -14.34
N MET A 223 5.93 -26.54 -14.11
CA MET A 223 5.73 -27.54 -15.14
C MET A 223 4.23 -27.70 -15.35
N THR A 224 3.70 -27.08 -16.39
CA THR A 224 2.36 -27.37 -16.89
C THR A 224 2.41 -28.73 -17.57
N GLY A 225 1.75 -29.73 -16.97
CA GLY A 225 1.36 -30.97 -17.62
C GLY A 225 -0.11 -30.91 -18.01
#